data_AF-X1CM66-F1
#
_entry.id   AF-X1CM66-F1
#
_cell.length_a   1.000
_cell.length_b   1.000
_cell.length_c   1.000
_cell.angle_alpha   90.00
_cell.angle_beta   90.00
_cell.angle_gamma   90.00
#
_symmetry.space_group_name_H-M   'P 1'
#
loop_
_entity.id
_entity.type
_entity.pdbx_description
1 polymer ?
#
loop_
_entity_poly.entity_id
_entity_poly.type
_entity_poly.pdbx_seq_one_letter_code
_entity_poly.pdbx_strand_id
1 'polypeptide(L)'
;ALFYPALGVTAVIPDMDPTRPARVNPERIIEAVNNQGITNMFASPALLNRVGGYGKKNAIKLPSLKRVISAGAPVSPANIEQFSTLLSEDAEIHTPYGATEAVPIISIRSNEILTETRDLSEKGYG
;
A
#
# COMPACT_ATOMS: atom_id res chain seq x y z
N ALA A 1 9.61 -2.78 -6.85
CA ALA A 1 10.10 -1.56 -7.52
C ALA A 1 11.38 -1.80 -8.33
N LEU A 2 12.39 -2.52 -7.80
CA LEU A 2 13.70 -2.70 -8.45
C LEU A 2 13.63 -3.18 -9.92
N PHE A 3 12.72 -4.09 -10.25
CA PHE A 3 12.61 -4.66 -11.60
C PHE A 3 11.70 -3.86 -12.57
N TYR A 4 10.96 -2.85 -12.08
CA TYR A 4 9.97 -2.15 -12.90
C TYR A 4 10.61 -1.38 -14.07
N PRO A 5 11.70 -0.61 -13.85
CA PRO A 5 12.41 0.03 -14.96
C PRO A 5 12.96 -0.98 -15.98
N ALA A 6 13.47 -2.13 -15.49
CA ALA A 6 13.99 -3.18 -16.36
C ALA A 6 12.90 -3.86 -17.21
N LEU A 7 11.64 -3.82 -16.77
CA LEU A 7 10.48 -4.34 -17.48
C LEU A 7 9.79 -3.27 -18.36
N GLY A 8 10.40 -2.10 -18.54
CA GLY A 8 9.81 -0.99 -19.32
C GLY A 8 8.64 -0.31 -18.63
N VAL A 9 8.45 -0.53 -17.33
CA VAL A 9 7.41 0.13 -16.53
C VAL A 9 7.92 1.49 -16.08
N THR A 10 7.14 2.55 -16.34
CA THR A 10 7.42 3.90 -15.85
C THR A 10 7.46 3.92 -14.32
N ALA A 11 8.58 4.38 -13.77
CA ALA A 11 8.77 4.52 -12.33
C ALA A 11 8.70 6.00 -11.93
N VAL A 12 7.82 6.31 -10.98
CA VAL A 12 7.73 7.63 -10.35
C VAL A 12 8.30 7.51 -8.95
N ILE A 13 9.33 8.30 -8.64
CA ILE A 13 9.86 8.43 -7.28
C ILE A 13 9.21 9.67 -6.66
N PRO A 14 8.35 9.51 -5.63
CA PRO A 14 7.68 10.65 -5.02
C PRO A 14 8.68 11.51 -4.24
N ASP A 15 8.36 12.79 -4.12
CA ASP A 15 9.10 13.72 -3.26
C ASP A 15 8.87 13.39 -1.77
N MET A 16 9.80 12.61 -1.21
CA MET A 16 9.81 12.21 0.20
C MET A 16 11.22 11.81 0.65
N ASP A 17 11.44 11.83 1.97
CA ASP A 17 12.62 11.19 2.59
C ASP A 17 12.36 9.68 2.77
N PRO A 18 13.04 8.80 2.01
CA PRO A 18 12.80 7.36 2.07
C PRO A 18 13.22 6.74 3.41
N THR A 19 14.07 7.41 4.19
CA THR A 19 14.47 6.96 5.53
C THR A 19 13.42 7.26 6.60
N ARG A 20 12.43 8.10 6.28
CA ARG A 20 11.38 8.56 7.21
C ARG A 20 9.97 8.50 6.58
N PRO A 21 9.50 7.34 6.11
CA PRO A 21 8.22 7.20 5.42
C PRO A 21 7.02 7.63 6.29
N ALA A 22 7.12 7.48 7.62
CA ALA A 22 6.09 7.92 8.56
C ALA A 22 5.96 9.46 8.66
N ARG A 23 6.89 10.24 8.11
CA ARG A 23 6.88 11.71 8.12
C ARG A 23 6.59 12.32 6.75
N VAL A 24 6.25 11.49 5.77
CA VAL A 24 5.94 11.95 4.41
C VAL A 24 4.83 13.01 4.41
N ASN A 25 4.89 13.95 3.48
CA ASN A 25 3.74 14.83 3.21
C ASN A 25 2.71 14.04 2.39
N PRO A 26 1.53 13.70 2.95
CA PRO A 26 0.54 12.90 2.25
C PRO A 26 0.00 13.59 0.99
N GLU A 27 -0.06 14.93 0.97
CA GLU A 27 -0.53 15.70 -0.18
C GLU A 27 0.38 15.49 -1.39
N ARG A 28 1.70 15.50 -1.20
CA ARG A 28 2.67 15.26 -2.28
C ARG A 28 2.55 13.86 -2.87
N ILE A 29 2.22 12.87 -2.04
CA ILE A 29 2.00 11.49 -2.51
C ILE A 29 0.72 11.39 -3.33
N ILE A 30 -0.37 11.97 -2.83
CA ILE A 30 -1.66 12.00 -3.52
C ILE A 30 -1.55 12.75 -4.85
N GLU A 31 -0.89 13.91 -4.84
CA GLU A 31 -0.62 14.71 -6.03
C GLU A 31 0.18 13.90 -7.06
N ALA A 32 1.25 13.21 -6.65
CA ALA A 32 2.02 12.36 -7.55
C ALA A 32 1.17 11.24 -8.17
N VAL A 33 0.31 10.60 -7.38
CA VAL A 33 -0.62 9.56 -7.87
C VAL A 33 -1.56 10.12 -8.94
N ASN A 34 -2.19 11.26 -8.65
CA ASN A 34 -3.18 11.86 -9.54
C ASN A 34 -2.55 12.43 -10.81
N ASN A 35 -1.44 13.18 -10.68
CA ASN A 35 -0.80 13.84 -11.81
C ASN A 35 -0.15 12.86 -12.78
N GLN A 36 0.34 11.71 -12.29
CA GLN A 36 1.03 10.71 -13.10
C GLN A 36 0.15 9.50 -13.46
N GLY A 37 -1.10 9.47 -13.01
CA GLY A 37 -2.02 8.35 -13.25
C GLY A 37 -1.46 7.01 -12.74
N ILE A 38 -0.86 7.02 -11.54
CA ILE A 38 -0.18 5.84 -10.99
C ILE A 38 -1.20 4.70 -10.84
N THR A 39 -0.86 3.53 -11.38
CA THR A 39 -1.69 2.31 -11.33
C THR A 39 -1.17 1.27 -10.33
N ASN A 40 0.12 1.31 -10.03
CA ASN A 40 0.79 0.39 -9.13
C ASN A 40 1.63 1.18 -8.13
N MET A 41 1.43 0.94 -6.84
CA MET A 41 2.20 1.56 -5.77
C MET A 41 2.93 0.50 -4.96
N PHE A 42 4.19 0.76 -4.63
CA PHE A 42 4.94 -0.01 -3.63
C PHE A 42 5.22 0.89 -2.44
N ALA A 43 4.79 0.48 -1.25
CA ALA A 43 4.83 1.33 -0.08
C ALA A 43 5.13 0.53 1.20
N SER A 44 5.62 1.21 2.23
CA SER A 44 5.78 0.61 3.55
C SER A 44 4.49 0.74 4.36
N PRO A 45 4.26 -0.11 5.38
CA PRO A 45 3.07 0.01 6.23
C PRO A 45 2.93 1.40 6.87
N ALA A 46 4.06 2.04 7.22
CA ALA A 46 4.08 3.39 7.78
C ALA A 46 3.60 4.46 6.79
N LEU A 47 3.97 4.32 5.51
CA LEU A 47 3.49 5.23 4.46
C LEU A 47 1.99 5.02 4.19
N LEU A 48 1.52 3.77 4.11
CA LEU A 48 0.09 3.47 4.00
C LEU A 48 -0.70 4.09 5.14
N ASN A 49 -0.23 3.96 6.38
CA ASN A 49 -0.94 4.48 7.54
C ASN A 49 -1.06 6.02 7.48
N ARG A 50 0.04 6.70 7.12
CA ARG A 50 0.04 8.15 7.06
C ARG A 50 -0.82 8.69 5.93
N VAL A 51 -0.67 8.16 4.72
CA VAL A 51 -1.42 8.62 3.54
C VAL A 51 -2.88 8.21 3.64
N GLY A 52 -3.16 6.98 4.08
CA GLY A 52 -4.52 6.47 4.29
C GLY A 52 -5.27 7.28 5.34
N GLY A 53 -4.64 7.61 6.47
CA GLY A 53 -5.26 8.42 7.52
C GLY A 53 -5.61 9.83 7.03
N TYR A 54 -4.71 10.45 6.28
CA TYR A 54 -4.97 11.75 5.66
C TYR A 54 -6.08 11.67 4.60
N GLY A 55 -6.00 10.70 3.68
CA GLY A 55 -6.98 10.55 2.61
C GLY A 55 -8.38 10.25 3.13
N LYS A 56 -8.50 9.36 4.12
CA LYS A 56 -9.78 9.05 4.78
C LYS A 56 -10.37 10.28 5.45
N LYS A 57 -9.56 11.06 6.18
CA LYS A 57 -10.01 12.30 6.85
C LYS A 57 -10.54 13.34 5.86
N ASN A 58 -9.96 13.41 4.67
CA ASN A 58 -10.30 14.40 3.64
C ASN A 58 -11.21 13.82 2.52
N ALA A 59 -11.76 12.62 2.70
CA ALA A 59 -12.60 11.93 1.71
C ALA A 59 -11.97 11.83 0.30
N ILE A 60 -10.64 11.67 0.23
CA ILE A 60 -9.88 11.60 -1.02
C ILE A 60 -10.03 10.21 -1.65
N LYS A 61 -10.13 10.18 -2.98
CA LYS A 61 -10.12 8.96 -3.78
C LYS A 61 -8.92 8.94 -4.72
N LEU A 62 -8.37 7.74 -4.95
CA LEU A 62 -7.24 7.47 -5.82
C LEU A 62 -7.64 6.44 -6.91
N PRO A 63 -8.56 6.80 -7.82
CA PRO A 63 -9.20 5.84 -8.72
C PRO A 63 -8.25 5.23 -9.76
N SER A 64 -7.07 5.83 -9.98
CA SER A 64 -6.06 5.28 -10.89
C SER A 64 -5.34 4.07 -10.30
N LEU A 65 -5.25 3.98 -8.96
CA LEU A 65 -4.54 2.90 -8.29
C LEU A 65 -5.34 1.61 -8.39
N LYS A 66 -4.73 0.60 -9.01
CA LYS A 66 -5.29 -0.75 -9.14
C LYS A 66 -4.63 -1.74 -8.20
N ARG A 67 -3.35 -1.52 -7.88
CA ARG A 67 -2.55 -2.42 -7.04
C ARG A 67 -1.67 -1.63 -6.09
N VAL A 68 -1.70 -2.00 -4.82
CA VAL A 68 -0.80 -1.48 -3.79
C VAL A 68 -0.07 -2.64 -3.16
N ILE A 69 1.25 -2.61 -3.15
CA ILE A 69 2.07 -3.65 -2.53
C ILE A 69 2.66 -3.05 -1.26
N SER A 70 2.30 -3.60 -0.11
CA SER A 70 2.81 -3.17 1.19
C SER A 70 3.77 -4.21 1.77
N ALA A 71 5.04 -3.86 1.92
CA ALA A 71 6.09 -4.77 2.34
C ALA A 71 7.11 -4.12 3.29
N GLY A 72 8.00 -4.93 3.87
CA GLY A 72 9.10 -4.48 4.73
C GLY A 72 8.78 -4.42 6.23
N ALA A 73 7.51 -4.57 6.60
CA ALA A 73 7.06 -4.79 7.98
C ALA A 73 5.63 -5.36 7.98
N PRO A 74 5.16 -5.97 9.08
CA PRO A 74 3.77 -6.40 9.21
C PRO A 74 2.80 -5.23 9.02
N VAL A 75 1.72 -5.47 8.28
CA VAL A 75 0.64 -4.50 8.05
C VAL A 75 -0.57 -4.95 8.85
N SER A 76 -1.13 -4.07 9.69
CA SER A 76 -2.35 -4.41 10.44
C SER A 76 -3.59 -4.36 9.55
N PRO A 77 -4.63 -5.19 9.81
CA PRO A 77 -5.91 -5.11 9.10
C PRO A 77 -6.53 -3.72 9.13
N ALA A 78 -6.44 -3.00 10.26
CA ALA A 78 -6.95 -1.63 10.38
C ALA A 78 -6.24 -0.63 9.43
N ASN A 79 -4.94 -0.81 9.18
CA ASN A 79 -4.21 0.02 8.23
C ASN A 79 -4.64 -0.27 6.78
N ILE A 80 -4.82 -1.56 6.45
CA ILE A 80 -5.35 -2.01 5.15
C ILE A 80 -6.75 -1.42 4.94
N GLU A 81 -7.66 -1.63 5.89
CA GLU A 81 -9.03 -1.11 5.85
C GLU A 81 -9.06 0.41 5.65
N GLN A 82 -8.26 1.15 6.43
CA GLN A 82 -8.14 2.60 6.30
C GLN A 82 -7.70 3.01 4.89
N PHE A 83 -6.65 2.40 4.34
CA PHE A 83 -6.15 2.76 3.02
C PHE A 83 -7.09 2.33 1.89
N SER A 84 -7.75 1.18 2.02
CA SER A 84 -8.75 0.69 1.07
C SER A 84 -9.90 1.68 0.86
N THR A 85 -10.23 2.53 1.86
CA THR A 85 -11.25 3.57 1.69
C THR A 85 -10.91 4.61 0.61
N LEU A 86 -9.64 4.76 0.22
CA LEU A 86 -9.22 5.66 -0.84
C LEU A 86 -9.34 5.02 -2.23
N LEU A 87 -9.42 3.69 -2.30
CA LEU A 87 -9.33 2.93 -3.53
C LEU A 87 -10.70 2.67 -4.16
N SER A 88 -10.69 2.27 -5.44
CA SER A 88 -11.84 1.72 -6.15
C SER A 88 -12.12 0.28 -5.72
N GLU A 89 -13.33 -0.22 -5.96
CA GLU A 89 -13.74 -1.59 -5.57
C GLU A 89 -12.91 -2.70 -6.23
N ASP A 90 -12.35 -2.44 -7.42
CA ASP A 90 -11.52 -3.37 -8.20
C ASP A 90 -10.04 -3.35 -7.82
N ALA A 91 -9.62 -2.47 -6.91
CA ALA A 91 -8.24 -2.30 -6.51
C ALA A 91 -7.88 -3.21 -5.31
N GLU A 92 -6.66 -3.75 -5.33
CA GLU A 92 -6.20 -4.66 -4.28
C GLU A 92 -4.95 -4.15 -3.57
N ILE A 93 -4.88 -4.39 -2.27
CA ILE A 93 -3.65 -4.26 -1.48
C ILE A 93 -3.08 -5.67 -1.27
N HIS A 94 -1.83 -5.86 -1.68
CA HIS A 94 -1.08 -7.08 -1.48
C HIS A 94 -0.08 -6.89 -0.35
N THR A 95 -0.03 -7.82 0.59
CA THR A 95 0.97 -7.84 1.66
C THR A 95 1.90 -9.04 1.46
N PRO A 96 2.90 -8.93 0.58
CA PRO A 96 3.85 -10.01 0.38
C PRO A 96 4.72 -10.22 1.61
N TYR A 97 4.97 -11.48 1.93
CA TYR A 97 5.89 -11.91 2.97
C TYR A 97 7.06 -12.68 2.35
N GLY A 98 8.25 -12.44 2.90
CA GLY A 98 9.47 -13.12 2.54
C GLY A 98 10.67 -12.53 3.28
N ALA A 99 11.79 -13.26 3.29
CA ALA A 99 13.08 -12.73 3.71
C ALA A 99 13.71 -11.89 2.59
N THR A 100 14.60 -10.96 2.91
CA THR A 100 15.32 -10.09 1.95
C THR A 100 15.96 -10.87 0.78
N GLU A 101 16.32 -12.12 1.03
CA GLU A 101 16.95 -13.08 0.13
C GLU A 101 15.96 -13.76 -0.84
N ALA A 102 14.65 -13.62 -0.61
CA ALA A 102 13.60 -14.32 -1.35
C ALA A 102 12.23 -13.57 -1.43
N VAL A 103 12.16 -12.24 -1.32
CA VAL A 103 10.87 -11.52 -1.46
C VAL A 103 10.45 -11.39 -2.93
N PRO A 104 9.20 -11.74 -3.31
CA PRO A 104 8.14 -12.33 -2.48
C PRO A 104 8.15 -13.88 -2.49
N ILE A 105 8.02 -14.52 -1.31
CA ILE A 105 7.79 -15.98 -1.20
C ILE A 105 6.30 -16.27 -1.29
N ILE A 106 5.48 -15.49 -0.58
CA ILE A 106 4.01 -15.58 -0.57
C ILE A 106 3.41 -14.18 -0.55
N SER A 107 2.15 -14.05 -0.98
CA SER A 107 1.37 -12.82 -0.84
C SER A 107 -0.09 -13.14 -0.60
N ILE A 108 -0.71 -12.38 0.29
CA ILE A 108 -2.15 -12.43 0.58
C ILE A 108 -2.81 -11.10 0.13
N ARG A 109 -4.08 -11.16 -0.27
CA ARG A 109 -4.86 -10.01 -0.77
C ARG A 109 -5.62 -9.35 0.38
N SER A 110 -5.89 -8.05 0.25
CA SER A 110 -6.69 -7.30 1.21
C SER A 110 -8.08 -7.86 1.41
N ASN A 111 -8.74 -8.32 0.34
CA ASN A 111 -10.06 -8.91 0.45
C ASN A 111 -10.05 -10.14 1.37
N GLU A 112 -9.13 -11.08 1.13
CA GLU A 112 -8.95 -12.29 1.94
C GLU A 112 -8.67 -11.96 3.42
N ILE A 113 -7.81 -10.97 3.69
CA ILE A 113 -7.54 -10.50 5.05
C ILE A 113 -8.82 -9.97 5.71
N LEU A 114 -9.54 -9.09 5.02
CA LEU A 114 -10.67 -8.36 5.59
C LEU A 114 -11.93 -9.21 5.73
N THR A 115 -12.13 -10.21 4.88
CA THR A 115 -13.34 -11.03 4.87
C THR A 115 -13.18 -12.39 5.55
N GLU A 116 -11.97 -12.95 5.59
CA GLU A 116 -11.76 -14.34 6.04
C GLU A 116 -10.87 -14.43 7.28
N THR A 117 -9.74 -13.72 7.33
CA THR A 117 -8.71 -14.01 8.35
C THR A 117 -8.66 -13.04 9.51
N ARG A 118 -9.14 -11.79 9.37
CA ARG A 118 -9.05 -10.74 10.42
C ARG A 118 -9.52 -11.22 11.79
N ASP A 119 -10.73 -11.76 11.89
CA ASP A 119 -11.35 -12.17 13.16
C ASP A 119 -10.59 -13.31 13.84
N LEU A 120 -9.92 -14.16 13.05
CA LEU A 120 -9.09 -15.26 13.55
C LEU A 120 -7.75 -14.73 14.06
N SER A 121 -7.10 -13.85 13.30
CA SER A 121 -5.84 -13.21 13.69
C SER A 121 -5.98 -12.37 14.95
N GLU A 122 -7.08 -11.62 15.10
CA GLU A 122 -7.38 -10.84 16.31
C GLU A 122 -7.58 -11.73 17.57
N LYS A 123 -7.94 -13.01 17.37
CA LYS A 123 -8.06 -14.02 18.43
C LYS A 123 -6.78 -14.84 18.66
N GLY A 124 -5.69 -14.53 17.94
CA GLY A 124 -4.40 -15.19 18.12
C GLY A 124 -4.22 -16.50 17.36
N TYR A 125 -5.03 -16.78 16.34
CA TYR A 125 -4.86 -17.96 15.48
C TYR A 125 -3.75 -17.83 14.42
N GLY A 126 -3.01 -16.72 14.43
CA GLY A 126 -2.00 -16.39 13.44
C GLY A 126 -2.29 -15.09 12.72
#